data_AF-A0A1B6NWP2-F1
#
_entry.id   AF-A0A1B6NWP2-F1
#
_cell.length_a   1.000
_cell.length_b   1.000
_cell.length_c   1.000
_cell.angle_alpha   90.00
_cell.angle_beta   90.00
_cell.angle_gamma   90.00
#
_symmetry.space_group_name_H-M   'P 1'
#
loop_
_entity.id
_entity.type
_entity.pdbx_description
1 polymer ?
#
loop_
_entity_poly.entity_id
_entity_poly.type
_entity_poly.pdbx_seq_one_letter_code
_entity_poly.pdbx_strand_id
1 'polypeptide(L)'
;MFSEQDVGVNKVEAAKARLTAINSDCDITVMAEPFAAPGTTQLSPALKQAIESADVVLDCTDNTDSRDLINVLCFKLNTPLVSGAA
;
A
#
# COMPACT_ATOMS: atom_id res chain seq x y z
N MET A 1 -7.92 8.75 11.60
CA MET A 1 -6.48 8.38 11.65
C MET A 1 -5.61 9.62 11.71
N PHE A 2 -5.87 10.64 10.88
CA PHE A 2 -5.05 11.87 10.78
C PHE A 2 -5.66 13.06 11.54
N SER A 3 -4.84 14.10 11.77
CA SER A 3 -5.17 15.39 12.40
C SER A 3 -4.66 16.57 11.56
N GLU A 4 -5.04 17.81 11.90
CA GLU A 4 -4.56 19.01 11.21
C GLU A 4 -3.03 19.19 11.27
N GLN A 5 -2.38 18.62 12.30
CA GLN A 5 -0.93 18.68 12.45
C GLN A 5 -0.18 17.82 11.43
N ASP A 6 -0.87 16.87 10.78
CA ASP A 6 -0.28 15.96 9.80
C ASP A 6 -0.30 16.54 8.37
N VAL A 7 -0.82 17.76 8.17
CA VAL A 7 -0.86 18.41 6.86
C VAL A 7 0.56 18.64 6.34
N GLY A 8 0.82 18.17 5.13
CA GLY A 8 2.14 18.23 4.50
C GLY A 8 3.04 17.03 4.81
N VAL A 9 2.63 16.15 5.73
CA VAL A 9 3.32 14.87 6.00
C VAL A 9 2.78 13.80 5.05
N ASN A 10 3.67 12.92 4.57
CA ASN A 10 3.26 11.76 3.79
C ASN A 10 2.27 10.89 4.60
N LYS A 11 1.14 10.52 3.98
CA LYS A 11 0.07 9.75 4.65
C LYS A 11 0.59 8.47 5.31
N VAL A 12 1.51 7.76 4.66
CA VAL A 12 2.09 6.51 5.19
C VAL A 12 2.92 6.73 6.46
N GLU A 13 3.64 7.86 6.54
CA GLU A 13 4.45 8.21 7.71
C GLU A 13 3.57 8.64 8.90
N ALA A 14 2.59 9.51 8.64
CA ALA A 14 1.63 9.92 9.66
C ALA A 14 0.83 8.72 10.19
N ALA A 15 0.45 7.79 9.30
CA ALA A 15 -0.23 6.56 9.64
C ALA A 15 0.64 5.67 10.54
N LYS A 16 1.91 5.44 10.18
CA LYS A 16 2.86 4.67 10.98
C LYS A 16 3.02 5.28 12.37
N ALA A 17 3.28 6.58 12.47
CA ALA A 17 3.43 7.26 13.75
C ALA A 17 2.20 7.06 14.66
N ARG A 18 0.99 7.18 14.09
CA ARG A 18 -0.25 6.98 14.84
C ARG A 18 -0.45 5.53 15.27
N LEU A 19 -0.24 4.56 14.38
CA LEU A 19 -0.45 3.14 14.66
C LEU A 19 0.56 2.61 15.69
N THR A 20 1.84 3.00 15.57
CA THR A 20 2.86 2.65 16.57
C THR A 20 2.53 3.23 17.95
N ALA A 21 1.93 4.43 18.01
CA ALA A 21 1.47 4.99 19.28
C ALA A 21 0.26 4.25 19.88
N ILE A 22 -0.55 3.58 19.07
CA ILE A 22 -1.67 2.76 19.52
C ILE A 22 -1.18 1.39 19.99
N ASN A 23 -0.27 0.76 19.25
CA ASN A 23 0.35 -0.51 19.61
C ASN A 23 1.81 -0.54 19.14
N SER A 24 2.74 -0.47 20.08
CA SER A 24 4.18 -0.49 19.81
C SER A 24 4.71 -1.84 19.32
N ASP A 25 3.95 -2.91 19.53
CA ASP A 25 4.35 -4.27 19.13
C ASP A 25 4.10 -4.52 17.64
N CYS A 26 3.38 -3.63 16.96
CA CYS A 26 3.19 -3.70 15.51
C CYS A 26 4.46 -3.28 14.78
N ASP A 27 5.02 -4.18 13.97
CA ASP A 27 6.05 -3.84 12.99
C ASP A 27 5.41 -3.25 11.73
N ILE A 28 5.79 -2.03 11.38
CA ILE A 28 5.18 -1.25 10.29
C ILE A 28 6.29 -0.75 9.36
N THR A 29 6.29 -1.29 8.15
CA THR A 29 7.10 -0.80 7.04
C THR A 29 6.26 0.08 6.13
N VAL A 30 6.80 1.24 5.74
CA VAL A 30 6.13 2.24 4.92
C VAL A 30 6.83 2.39 3.58
N MET A 31 6.05 2.57 2.52
CA MET A 31 6.55 2.76 1.16
C MET A 31 5.91 4.02 0.60
N ALA A 32 6.63 5.15 0.70
CA ALA A 32 6.17 6.46 0.28
C ALA A 32 6.48 6.73 -1.21
N GLU A 33 6.00 5.85 -2.08
CA GLU A 33 6.16 5.98 -3.53
C GLU A 33 4.85 5.66 -4.27
N PRO A 34 4.63 6.25 -5.46
CA PRO A 34 3.51 5.86 -6.31
C PRO A 34 3.58 4.37 -6.67
N PHE A 35 2.42 3.72 -6.77
CA PHE A 35 2.36 2.28 -7.06
C PHE A 35 2.93 1.94 -8.45
N ALA A 36 2.80 2.85 -9.42
CA ALA A 36 3.49 2.79 -10.68
C ALA A 36 3.97 4.20 -11.09
N ALA A 37 5.05 4.27 -11.85
CA ALA A 37 5.50 5.54 -12.41
C ALA A 37 4.45 6.06 -13.43
N PRO A 38 4.25 7.39 -13.54
CA PRO A 38 3.28 7.97 -14.45
C PRO A 38 3.44 7.45 -15.89
N GLY A 39 2.35 6.96 -16.48
CA GLY A 39 2.36 6.41 -17.84
C GLY A 39 2.96 5.00 -17.95
N THR A 40 3.21 4.31 -16.84
CA THR A 40 3.72 2.94 -16.81
C THR A 40 2.84 2.05 -15.95
N THR A 41 2.92 0.74 -16.17
CA THR A 41 2.32 -0.30 -15.31
C THR A 41 3.39 -1.06 -14.52
N GLN A 42 4.60 -0.49 -14.40
CA GLN A 42 5.72 -1.13 -13.72
C GLN A 42 5.85 -0.61 -12.30
N LEU A 43 6.00 -1.56 -11.37
CA LEU A 43 6.27 -1.30 -9.97
C LEU A 43 7.77 -1.18 -9.74
N SER A 44 8.13 -0.49 -8.65
CA SER A 44 9.47 -0.62 -8.10
C SER A 44 9.73 -2.09 -7.71
N PRO A 45 10.99 -2.57 -7.77
CA PRO A 45 11.34 -3.90 -7.28
C PRO A 45 10.91 -4.13 -5.83
N ALA A 46 10.97 -3.09 -5.00
CA ALA A 46 10.55 -3.14 -3.60
C ALA A 46 9.04 -3.42 -3.46
N LEU A 47 8.18 -2.71 -4.21
CA LEU A 47 6.73 -2.92 -4.15
C LEU A 47 6.34 -4.32 -4.63
N LYS A 48 6.99 -4.79 -5.69
CA LYS A 48 6.77 -6.14 -6.19
C LYS A 48 7.15 -7.19 -5.13
N GLN A 49 8.30 -7.03 -4.49
CA GLN A 49 8.74 -7.92 -3.42
C GLN A 49 7.78 -7.90 -2.23
N ALA A 50 7.26 -6.73 -1.86
CA ALA A 50 6.29 -6.61 -0.77
C ALA A 50 4.98 -7.39 -1.04
N ILE A 51 4.48 -7.38 -2.30
CA ILE A 51 3.31 -8.17 -2.70
C ILE A 51 3.63 -9.67 -2.68
N GLU A 52 4.79 -10.07 -3.18
CA GLU A 52 5.21 -11.47 -3.23
C GLU A 52 5.41 -12.07 -1.84
N SER A 53 5.87 -11.27 -0.87
CA SER A 53 6.10 -11.72 0.50
C SER A 53 4.88 -11.62 1.41
N ALA A 54 3.80 -10.99 0.96
CA ALA A 54 2.62 -10.77 1.80
C ALA A 54 1.76 -12.04 1.90
N ASP A 55 1.23 -12.33 3.09
CA ASP A 55 0.22 -13.38 3.26
C ASP A 55 -1.13 -12.99 2.63
N VAL A 56 -1.41 -11.68 2.61
CA VAL A 56 -2.61 -11.09 2.02
C VAL A 56 -2.34 -9.65 1.62
N VAL A 57 -2.89 -9.24 0.48
CA VAL A 57 -2.93 -7.83 0.05
C VAL A 57 -4.33 -7.29 0.26
N LEU A 58 -4.42 -6.12 0.89
CA LEU A 58 -5.65 -5.34 1.01
C LEU A 58 -5.57 -4.13 0.07
N ASP A 59 -6.44 -4.08 -0.94
CA ASP A 59 -6.54 -2.96 -1.86
C ASP A 59 -7.57 -1.93 -1.35
N CYS A 60 -7.10 -0.72 -1.14
CA CYS A 60 -7.89 0.46 -0.77
C CYS A 60 -7.61 1.66 -1.69
N THR A 61 -7.21 1.39 -2.94
CA THR A 61 -6.93 2.44 -3.94
C THR A 61 -8.21 3.10 -4.46
N ASP A 62 -8.08 4.35 -4.90
CA ASP A 62 -9.19 5.22 -5.31
C ASP A 62 -9.43 5.27 -6.83
N ASN A 63 -8.65 4.52 -7.62
CA ASN A 63 -8.72 4.53 -9.08
C ASN A 63 -8.61 3.13 -9.68
N THR A 64 -9.22 2.96 -10.84
CA THR A 64 -9.30 1.68 -11.56
C THR A 64 -7.94 1.18 -12.02
N ASP A 65 -7.06 2.07 -12.46
CA ASP A 65 -5.75 1.68 -13.02
C ASP A 65 -4.88 1.01 -11.96
N SER A 66 -4.85 1.56 -10.74
CA SER A 66 -4.12 0.98 -9.61
C SER A 66 -4.73 -0.36 -9.20
N ARG A 67 -6.07 -0.44 -9.13
CA ARG A 67 -6.80 -1.66 -8.79
C ARG A 67 -6.52 -2.80 -9.75
N ASP A 68 -6.61 -2.54 -11.05
CA ASP A 68 -6.37 -3.54 -12.10
C ASP A 68 -4.93 -4.05 -12.04
N LEU A 69 -3.98 -3.16 -11.81
CA LEU A 69 -2.57 -3.53 -11.67
C LEU A 69 -2.32 -4.39 -10.43
N ILE A 70 -2.88 -4.02 -9.28
CA ILE A 70 -2.80 -4.81 -8.04
C ILE A 70 -3.39 -6.20 -8.28
N ASN A 71 -4.58 -6.29 -8.89
CA ASN A 71 -5.26 -7.55 -9.18
C ASN A 71 -4.43 -8.48 -10.07
N VAL A 72 -3.90 -7.95 -11.19
CA VAL A 72 -3.04 -8.72 -12.10
C VAL A 72 -1.78 -9.23 -11.41
N LEU A 73 -1.18 -8.43 -10.53
CA LEU A 73 0.04 -8.81 -9.82
C LEU A 73 -0.22 -9.86 -8.75
N CYS A 74 -1.25 -9.67 -7.92
CA CYS A 74 -1.64 -10.64 -6.91
C CYS A 74 -1.98 -11.99 -7.55
N PHE A 75 -2.72 -11.98 -8.67
CA PHE A 75 -3.00 -13.20 -9.44
C PHE A 75 -1.72 -13.88 -9.95
N LYS A 76 -0.78 -13.13 -10.53
CA LYS A 76 0.49 -13.68 -11.06
C LYS A 76 1.40 -14.24 -9.96
N LEU A 77 1.41 -13.61 -8.80
CA LEU A 77 2.27 -13.98 -7.67
C LEU A 77 1.60 -15.00 -6.73
N ASN A 78 0.34 -15.38 -6.99
CA ASN A 78 -0.48 -16.22 -6.13
C ASN A 78 -0.65 -15.65 -4.71
N THR A 79 -0.67 -14.33 -4.57
CA THR A 79 -0.94 -13.65 -3.31
C THR A 79 -2.44 -13.41 -3.15
N PRO A 80 -3.09 -13.85 -2.06
CA PRO A 80 -4.49 -13.55 -1.80
C PRO A 80 -4.77 -12.04 -1.79
N LEU A 81 -5.82 -11.62 -2.51
CA LEU A 81 -6.24 -10.22 -2.59
C LEU A 81 -7.64 -10.05 -2.00
N VAL A 82 -7.77 -9.10 -1.08
CA VAL A 82 -9.04 -8.55 -0.63
C VAL A 82 -9.14 -7.13 -1.16
N SER A 83 -10.11 -6.86 -2.02
CA SER A 83 -10.35 -5.49 -2.50
C SER A 83 -11.54 -4.88 -1.76
N GLY A 84 -11.33 -3.70 -1.19
CA GLY A 84 -12.38 -2.90 -0.54
C GLY A 84 -13.12 -1.98 -1.52
N ALA A 85 -12.88 -2.12 -2.82
CA ALA A 85 -13.52 -1.30 -3.84
C ALA A 85 -14.99 -1.64 -4.02
N ALA A 86 -15.85 -0.62 -3.90
CA ALA A 86 -17.21 -0.58 -4.42
C ALA A 86 -17.26 0.25 -5.71
#